data_AF-A0A938AIB6-F1
#
_entry.id   AF-A0A938AIB6-F1
#
_cell.length_a   1.000
_cell.length_b   1.000
_cell.length_c   1.000
_cell.angle_alpha   90.00
_cell.angle_beta   90.00
_cell.angle_gamma   90.00
#
_symmetry.space_group_name_H-M   'P 1'
#
loop_
_entity.id
_entity.type
_entity.pdbx_description
1 polymer ?
#
loop_
_entity_poly.entity_id
_entity_poly.type
_entity_poly.pdbx_seq_one_letter_code
_entity_poly.pdbx_strand_id
1 'polypeptide(L)'
;MLWSTLVALPLAIAVQEATARLGLLSGSGLASLIKREMPRWVLYFSLALVTVANTFNIGAGLGSMAAATHMLIPLPIIALVVIFGLFMMTLEIVIRYHKYSKV
;
A
#
# COMPACT_ATOMS: atom_id res chain seq x y z
N MET A 1 1.89 -5.61 -22.36
CA MET A 1 2.10 -4.14 -22.40
C MET A 1 3.49 -3.77 -21.85
N LEU A 2 4.57 -4.38 -22.34
CA LEU A 2 5.94 -4.09 -21.86
C LEU A 2 6.41 -2.68 -22.22
N TRP A 3 5.94 -2.15 -23.35
CA TRP A 3 6.26 -0.80 -23.82
C TRP A 3 5.74 0.29 -22.86
N SER A 4 4.58 0.07 -22.21
CA SER A 4 4.01 1.01 -21.25
C SER A 4 4.82 1.07 -19.96
N THR A 5 5.43 -0.05 -19.56
CA THR A 5 6.27 -0.14 -18.35
C THR A 5 7.51 0.75 -18.44
N LEU A 6 8.11 0.89 -19.64
CA LEU A 6 9.25 1.78 -19.86
C LEU A 6 8.94 3.25 -19.58
N VAL A 7 7.69 3.68 -19.76
CA VAL A 7 7.25 5.05 -19.50
C VAL A 7 6.68 5.18 -18.07
N ALA A 8 5.95 4.16 -17.60
CA ALA A 8 5.33 4.18 -16.28
C ALA A 8 6.35 4.11 -15.12
N LEU A 9 7.43 3.35 -15.28
CA LEU A 9 8.49 3.22 -14.28
C LEU A 9 9.15 4.57 -13.94
N PRO A 10 9.72 5.33 -14.89
CA PRO A 10 10.37 6.60 -14.57
C PRO A 10 9.36 7.62 -14.01
N LEU A 11 8.12 7.59 -14.48
CA LEU A 11 7.06 8.45 -13.94
C LEU A 11 6.74 8.13 -12.48
N ALA A 12 6.58 6.84 -12.15
CA ALA A 12 6.35 6.40 -10.78
C ALA A 12 7.51 6.80 -9.86
N ILE A 13 8.76 6.66 -10.32
CA ILE A 13 9.95 7.09 -9.58
C ILE A 13 9.91 8.61 -9.34
N ALA A 14 9.63 9.41 -10.37
CA ALA A 14 9.57 10.87 -10.23
C ALA A 14 8.48 11.32 -9.23
N VAL A 15 7.29 10.70 -9.29
CA VAL A 15 6.21 10.97 -8.34
C VAL A 15 6.61 10.57 -6.92
N GLN A 16 7.20 9.38 -6.75
CA GLN A 16 7.66 8.91 -5.44
C GLN A 16 8.75 9.83 -4.87
N GLU A 17 9.73 10.26 -5.67
CA GLU A 17 10.77 11.18 -5.24
C GLU A 17 10.19 12.53 -4.79
N ALA A 18 9.27 13.10 -5.57
CA ALA A 18 8.60 14.34 -5.20
C ALA A 18 7.83 14.20 -3.87
N THR A 19 7.09 13.11 -3.69
CA THR A 19 6.38 12.84 -2.43
C THR A 19 7.31 12.65 -1.24
N ALA A 20 8.45 11.98 -1.45
CA ALA A 20 9.46 11.75 -0.42
C ALA A 20 10.13 13.07 0.00
N ARG A 21 10.53 13.90 -0.98
CA ARG A 21 11.09 15.24 -0.72
C ARG A 21 10.08 16.12 0.03
N LEU A 22 8.82 16.12 -0.38
CA LEU A 22 7.76 16.87 0.31
C LEU A 22 7.57 16.40 1.75
N GLY A 23 7.58 15.08 1.99
CA GLY A 23 7.48 14.51 3.34
C GLY A 23 8.68 14.85 4.23
N LEU A 24 9.90 14.81 3.68
CA LEU A 24 11.13 15.17 4.39
C LEU A 24 11.17 16.67 4.73
N LEU A 25 10.81 17.55 3.78
CA LEU A 25 10.82 19.00 3.98
C LEU A 25 9.71 19.46 4.92
N SER A 26 8.53 18.84 4.85
CA SER A 26 7.37 19.22 5.68
C SER A 26 7.43 18.68 7.10
N GLY A 27 8.35 17.75 7.39
CA GLY A 27 8.45 17.04 8.68
C GLY A 27 7.18 16.28 9.08
N SER A 28 6.24 16.12 8.15
CA SER A 28 4.89 15.60 8.38
C SER A 28 4.39 14.92 7.11
N GLY A 29 3.56 13.89 7.27
CA GLY A 29 3.05 13.11 6.13
C GLY A 29 2.18 13.94 5.17
N LEU A 30 2.04 13.48 3.93
CA LEU A 30 1.23 14.11 2.88
C LEU A 30 -0.17 14.52 3.35
N ALA A 31 -0.83 13.68 4.16
CA ALA A 31 -2.15 14.00 4.69
C ALA A 31 -2.16 15.23 5.63
N SER A 32 -1.11 15.40 6.45
CA SER A 32 -0.95 16.60 7.28
C SER A 32 -0.69 17.85 6.45
N LEU A 33 0.09 17.71 5.37
CA LEU A 33 0.35 18.81 4.45
C LEU A 33 -0.92 19.25 3.71
N ILE A 34 -1.70 18.29 3.19
CA ILE A 34 -3.00 18.55 2.55
C ILE A 34 -3.96 19.19 3.55
N LYS A 35 -4.01 18.72 4.80
CA LYS A 35 -4.88 19.31 5.84
C LYS A 35 -4.55 20.78 6.13
N ARG A 36 -3.30 21.19 5.97
CA ARG A 36 -2.83 22.56 6.29
C ARG A 36 -3.05 23.52 5.12
N GLU A 37 -2.76 23.09 3.90
CA GLU A 37 -2.77 23.95 2.71
C GLU A 37 -4.08 23.86 1.91
N MET A 38 -4.90 22.82 2.10
CA MET A 38 -6.11 22.56 1.30
C MET A 38 -7.39 22.49 2.15
N PRO A 39 -8.57 22.75 1.55
CA PRO A 39 -9.85 22.62 2.24
C PRO A 39 -10.12 21.18 2.68
N ARG A 40 -10.79 21.03 3.83
CA ARG A 40 -11.05 19.74 4.50
C ARG A 40 -11.73 18.70 3.61
N TRP A 41 -12.55 19.12 2.64
CA TRP A 41 -13.21 18.18 1.73
C TRP A 41 -12.22 17.43 0.82
N VAL A 42 -11.15 18.10 0.36
CA VAL A 42 -10.10 17.45 -0.43
C VAL A 42 -9.36 16.41 0.39
N LEU A 43 -9.08 16.71 1.66
CA LEU A 43 -8.46 15.74 2.57
C LEU A 43 -9.32 14.46 2.69
N TYR A 44 -10.62 14.59 2.96
CA TYR A 44 -11.51 13.44 3.09
C TYR A 44 -11.65 12.67 1.78
N PHE A 45 -11.73 13.38 0.64
CA PHE A 45 -11.79 12.74 -0.67
C PHE A 45 -10.50 11.95 -0.98
N SER A 46 -9.34 12.56 -0.80
CA SER A 46 -8.04 11.90 -0.98
C SER A 46 -7.88 10.72 -0.02
N LEU A 47 -8.29 10.85 1.23
CA LEU A 47 -8.26 9.77 2.22
C LEU A 47 -9.14 8.60 1.77
N ALA A 48 -10.39 8.87 1.38
CA ALA A 48 -11.31 7.84 0.89
C ALA A 48 -10.74 7.13 -0.35
N LEU A 49 -10.20 7.89 -1.31
CA LEU A 49 -9.61 7.33 -2.52
C LEU A 49 -8.40 6.44 -2.20
N VAL A 50 -7.50 6.91 -1.34
CA VAL A 50 -6.31 6.16 -0.91
C VAL A 50 -6.72 4.90 -0.15
N THR A 51 -7.69 4.99 0.78
CA THR A 51 -8.17 3.83 1.52
C THR A 51 -8.75 2.78 0.57
N VAL A 52 -9.66 3.17 -0.32
CA VAL A 52 -10.28 2.25 -1.28
C VAL A 52 -9.22 1.61 -2.20
N ALA A 53 -8.30 2.41 -2.75
CA ALA A 53 -7.24 1.92 -3.62
C ALA A 53 -6.32 0.91 -2.90
N ASN A 54 -5.94 1.20 -1.66
CA ASN A 54 -5.10 0.29 -0.87
C ASN A 54 -5.85 -0.99 -0.50
N THR A 55 -7.13 -0.92 -0.14
CA THR A 55 -7.96 -2.11 0.13
C THR A 55 -8.01 -3.04 -1.09
N PHE A 56 -8.23 -2.49 -2.29
CA PHE A 56 -8.19 -3.28 -3.52
C PHE A 56 -6.81 -3.88 -3.80
N ASN A 57 -5.72 -3.11 -3.59
CA ASN A 57 -4.36 -3.63 -3.76
C ASN A 57 -4.05 -4.79 -2.82
N ILE A 58 -4.43 -4.69 -1.55
CA ILE A 58 -4.26 -5.79 -0.58
C ILE A 58 -5.08 -7.01 -1.01
N GLY A 59 -6.34 -6.82 -1.38
CA GLY A 59 -7.21 -7.89 -1.86
C GLY A 59 -6.66 -8.60 -3.09
N ALA A 60 -6.17 -7.84 -4.08
CA ALA A 60 -5.54 -8.37 -5.28
C ALA A 60 -4.22 -9.09 -4.99
N GLY A 61 -3.43 -8.56 -4.06
CA GLY A 61 -2.20 -9.21 -3.57
C GLY A 61 -2.48 -10.57 -2.93
N LEU A 62 -3.44 -10.62 -1.98
CA LEU A 62 -3.87 -11.87 -1.34
C LEU A 62 -4.44 -12.88 -2.34
N GLY A 63 -5.27 -12.42 -3.29
CA GLY A 63 -5.81 -13.26 -4.35
C GLY A 63 -4.73 -13.84 -5.26
N SER A 64 -3.73 -13.02 -5.61
CA SER A 64 -2.58 -13.46 -6.43
C SER A 64 -1.71 -14.48 -5.69
N MET A 65 -1.44 -14.27 -4.39
CA MET A 65 -0.70 -15.21 -3.54
C MET A 65 -1.44 -16.54 -3.38
N ALA A 66 -2.75 -16.49 -3.16
CA ALA A 66 -3.60 -17.68 -3.08
C ALA A 66 -3.65 -18.44 -4.41
N ALA A 67 -3.77 -17.74 -5.54
CA ALA A 67 -3.74 -18.35 -6.87
C ALA A 67 -2.39 -19.03 -7.16
N ALA A 68 -1.27 -18.35 -6.86
CA ALA A 68 0.07 -18.91 -7.02
C ALA A 68 0.28 -20.17 -6.15
N THR A 69 -0.24 -20.14 -4.92
CA THR A 69 -0.13 -21.28 -4.00
C THR A 69 -1.05 -22.43 -4.42
N HIS A 70 -2.24 -22.14 -4.94
CA HIS A 70 -3.15 -23.15 -5.49
C HIS A 70 -2.51 -23.96 -6.63
N MET A 71 -1.63 -23.32 -7.43
CA MET A 71 -0.89 -24.02 -8.48
C MET A 71 0.14 -25.02 -7.92
N LEU A 72 0.67 -24.80 -6.72
CA LEU A 72 1.62 -25.70 -6.05
C LEU A 72 0.93 -26.76 -5.21
N ILE A 73 -0.14 -26.36 -4.50
CA ILE A 73 -0.89 -27.21 -3.57
C ILE A 73 -2.38 -26.98 -3.89
N PRO A 74 -3.14 -28.00 -4.34
CA PRO A 74 -4.53 -27.84 -4.73
C PRO A 74 -5.45 -27.72 -3.50
N LEU A 75 -5.36 -26.58 -2.81
CA LEU A 75 -6.19 -26.19 -1.67
C LEU A 75 -7.19 -25.11 -2.10
N PRO A 76 -8.39 -25.05 -1.49
CA PRO A 76 -9.40 -24.07 -1.86
C PRO A 76 -8.89 -22.63 -1.70
N ILE A 77 -9.03 -21.83 -2.77
CA ILE A 77 -8.52 -20.45 -2.86
C ILE A 77 -9.02 -19.59 -1.70
N ILE A 78 -10.30 -19.73 -1.33
CA ILE A 78 -10.90 -18.96 -0.22
C ILE A 78 -10.18 -19.24 1.10
N ALA A 79 -9.83 -20.51 1.37
CA ALA A 79 -9.09 -20.88 2.58
C ALA A 79 -7.67 -20.29 2.56
N LEU A 80 -6.99 -20.34 1.40
CA LEU A 80 -5.66 -19.75 1.23
C LEU A 80 -5.68 -18.24 1.45
N VAL A 81 -6.64 -17.51 0.89
CA VAL A 81 -6.79 -16.05 1.10
C VAL A 81 -6.99 -15.73 2.58
N VAL A 82 -7.85 -16.48 3.28
CA VAL A 82 -8.10 -16.27 4.71
C VAL A 82 -6.83 -16.56 5.53
N ILE A 83 -6.12 -17.66 5.25
CA ILE A 83 -4.86 -18.01 5.92
C ILE A 83 -3.79 -16.93 5.70
N PHE A 84 -3.57 -16.50 4.45
CA PHE A 84 -2.60 -15.44 4.14
C PHE A 84 -2.99 -14.11 4.79
N GLY A 85 -4.28 -13.76 4.79
CA GLY A 85 -4.77 -12.55 5.44
C GLY A 85 -4.55 -12.56 6.96
N LEU A 86 -4.92 -13.66 7.64
CA LEU A 86 -4.68 -13.85 9.07
C LEU A 86 -3.20 -13.87 9.41
N PHE A 87 -2.40 -14.54 8.59
CA PHE A 87 -0.95 -14.60 8.77
C PHE A 87 -0.33 -13.20 8.66
N MET A 88 -0.65 -12.43 7.61
CA MET A 88 -0.18 -11.06 7.41
C MET A 88 -0.63 -10.14 8.55
N MET A 89 -1.91 -10.20 8.94
CA MET A 89 -2.44 -9.40 10.04
C MET A 89 -1.74 -9.73 11.37
N THR A 90 -1.50 -11.02 11.64
CA THR A 90 -0.75 -11.45 12.83
C THR A 90 0.68 -10.93 12.78
N LEU A 91 1.33 -11.01 11.62
CA LEU A 91 2.68 -10.50 11.42
C LEU A 91 2.76 -8.99 11.66
N GLU A 92 1.81 -8.20 11.14
CA GLU A 92 1.75 -6.75 11.37
C GLU A 92 1.56 -6.39 12.85
N ILE A 93 0.76 -7.16 13.59
CA ILE A 93 0.52 -6.92 15.03
C ILE A 93 1.73 -7.35 15.88
N VAL A 94 2.38 -8.46 15.51
CA VAL A 94 3.53 -9.02 16.24
C VAL A 94 4.81 -8.22 15.93
N ILE A 95 5.03 -7.86 14.67
CA ILE A 95 6.09 -6.96 14.22
C ILE A 95 5.63 -5.52 14.44
N ARG A 96 5.42 -5.15 15.71
CA ARG A 96 5.18 -3.77 16.08
C ARG A 96 6.39 -2.91 15.69
N TYR A 97 6.11 -1.79 15.01
CA TYR A 97 7.02 -0.67 14.69
C TYR A 97 7.88 -0.14 15.86
N HIS A 98 7.69 -0.66 17.08
CA HIS A 98 8.45 -0.29 18.28
C HIS A 98 9.93 -0.70 18.23
N LYS A 99 10.35 -1.52 17.26
CA LYS A 99 11.78 -1.87 17.05
C LYS A 99 12.48 -1.11 15.92
N TYR A 100 11.78 -0.27 15.14
CA TYR A 100 12.38 0.42 13.98
C TYR A 100 12.62 1.92 14.18
N SER A 101 12.14 2.54 15.27
CA SER A 101 12.35 3.98 15.54
C SER A 101 13.69 4.29 16.24
N LYS A 102 14.63 3.34 16.30
CA LYS A 102 15.90 3.49 17.04
C LYS A 102 17.16 3.22 16.20
N VAL A 103 17.05 3.19 14.87
CA VAL A 103 18.22 3.17 13.98
C VAL A 103 18.06 4.25 12.93
#